data_AF-A0A960NRU5-F1
#
_entry.id   AF-A0A960NRU5-F1
#
_cell.length_a   1.000
_cell.length_b   1.000
_cell.length_c   1.000
_cell.angle_alpha   90.00
_cell.angle_beta   90.00
_cell.angle_gamma   90.00
#
_symmetry.space_group_name_H-M   'P 1'
#
loop_
_entity.id
_entity.type
_entity.pdbx_description
1 polymer ?
#
loop_
_entity_poly.entity_id
_entity_poly.type
_entity_poly.pdbx_seq_one_letter_code
_entity_poly.pdbx_strand_id
1 'polypeptide(L)'
;MSKPSLEHDLALKKTVHTPLEQKPHYAWRDVLAGETLNLPSVVLLCPHGEERFDLSEVADTLGKALTNVRLAQGESDIFTDETRAWVVRICRELAVNLEGLARTQSPLRLSLNSLYELIEKTLVDNGEYFVAKSLLLNRARKIAIDRETATASTLRVIRRNNHVVPWSEQKVEIAVRKTFLSLERDSAPAVAITKAVSARAHATKQSFIHIEEIQDMVEEELMKAGHFKVAKAYIQFRERAAAIRDGAGAVEPETAEPASVPAAGQETLIMVKKPDGSNVFWDGADLKKRIEFARIGLDLCLTNEEIETELRRAVYDQITQKDLDSTIILNSKTLIEQDADFAKFAGRIQLTYLYEEILGWDIMHDGIGALKSAHQRAFKKYLEHGVAIKRLNPRLLDYDLKKLAAVIDPSADLEFDFLGVQTLYDRYLIIDKTGKTSRRIETPQFFWLRVAMGLMLDEPGDREAKVTGLYELYKSRRFCSSTPTLFNSG
;
A
#
# COMPACT_ATOMS: atom_id res chain seq x y z
N MET A 1 -4.65 25.16 -25.51
CA MET A 1 -4.17 23.80 -25.18
C MET A 1 -3.70 23.81 -23.74
N SER A 2 -4.51 23.24 -22.85
CA SER A 2 -4.29 23.30 -21.40
C SER A 2 -3.01 22.54 -21.05
N LYS A 3 -2.09 23.16 -20.31
CA LYS A 3 -0.97 22.43 -19.70
C LYS A 3 -1.55 21.32 -18.82
N PRO A 4 -0.95 20.11 -18.78
CA PRO A 4 -1.35 19.09 -17.82
C PRO A 4 -1.16 19.64 -16.40
N SER A 5 -2.24 20.14 -15.81
CA SER A 5 -2.28 20.68 -14.46
C SER A 5 -2.89 19.63 -13.54
N LEU A 6 -2.38 19.55 -12.30
CA LEU A 6 -2.93 18.68 -11.27
C LEU A 6 -4.43 18.94 -11.05
N GLU A 7 -4.86 20.20 -11.22
CA GLU A 7 -6.25 20.63 -11.14
C GLU A 7 -7.12 19.96 -12.21
N HIS A 8 -6.64 19.88 -13.45
CA HIS A 8 -7.35 19.18 -14.53
C HIS A 8 -7.48 17.68 -14.23
N ASP A 9 -6.42 17.06 -13.68
CA ASP A 9 -6.44 15.65 -13.29
C ASP A 9 -7.41 15.36 -12.15
N LEU A 10 -7.48 16.25 -11.16
CA LEU A 10 -8.43 16.18 -10.05
C LEU A 10 -9.87 16.41 -10.53
N ALA A 11 -10.08 17.38 -11.42
CA ALA A 11 -11.37 17.64 -12.04
C ALA A 11 -11.85 16.43 -12.85
N LEU A 12 -10.96 15.82 -13.65
CA LEU A 12 -11.25 14.61 -14.43
C LEU A 12 -11.56 13.42 -13.53
N LYS A 13 -10.81 13.25 -12.43
CA LYS A 13 -11.12 12.22 -11.43
C LYS A 13 -12.52 12.45 -10.86
N LYS A 14 -12.83 13.68 -10.45
CA LYS A 14 -14.14 14.04 -9.89
C LYS A 14 -15.27 13.73 -10.89
N THR A 15 -15.14 14.15 -12.14
CA THR A 15 -16.15 13.88 -13.17
C THR A 15 -16.32 12.40 -13.40
N VAL A 16 -15.25 11.60 -13.53
CA VAL A 16 -15.37 10.14 -13.72
C VAL A 16 -16.12 9.46 -12.55
N HIS A 17 -15.92 9.93 -11.32
CA HIS A 17 -16.58 9.39 -10.13
C HIS A 17 -18.03 9.87 -9.93
N THR A 18 -18.44 11.00 -10.52
CA THR A 18 -19.83 11.47 -10.47
C THR A 18 -20.80 10.38 -10.97
N PRO A 19 -21.92 10.12 -10.26
CA PRO A 19 -22.95 9.17 -10.68
C PRO A 19 -23.48 9.47 -12.10
N LEU A 20 -23.86 8.41 -12.83
CA LEU A 20 -24.38 8.53 -14.21
C LEU A 20 -25.62 9.42 -14.30
N GLU A 21 -26.48 9.40 -13.29
CA GLU A 21 -27.71 10.20 -13.20
C GLU A 21 -27.45 11.71 -13.12
N GLN A 22 -26.27 12.11 -12.65
CA GLN A 22 -25.86 13.50 -12.51
C GLN A 22 -25.05 13.99 -13.72
N LYS A 23 -24.96 13.17 -14.78
CA LYS A 23 -24.24 13.50 -16.01
C LYS A 23 -25.18 13.62 -17.19
N PRO A 24 -24.84 14.48 -18.17
CA PRO A 24 -25.58 14.51 -19.42
C PRO A 24 -25.45 13.15 -20.13
N HIS A 25 -26.60 12.58 -20.52
CA HIS A 25 -26.66 11.34 -21.26
C HIS A 25 -26.72 11.64 -22.76
N TYR A 26 -25.76 11.12 -23.51
CA TYR A 26 -25.68 11.31 -24.96
C TYR A 26 -25.76 9.96 -25.66
N ALA A 27 -26.40 9.94 -26.82
CA ALA A 27 -26.59 8.76 -27.64
C ALA A 27 -25.33 8.47 -28.51
N TRP A 28 -24.19 8.25 -27.84
CA TRP A 28 -22.91 8.02 -28.52
C TRP A 28 -22.89 6.74 -29.38
N ARG A 29 -23.74 5.76 -29.07
CA ARG A 29 -23.92 4.53 -29.87
C ARG A 29 -24.47 4.83 -31.27
N ASP A 30 -25.39 5.77 -31.37
CA ASP A 30 -26.16 6.05 -32.59
C ASP A 30 -25.35 6.83 -33.62
N VAL A 31 -24.19 7.36 -33.21
CA VAL A 31 -23.25 8.06 -34.08
C VAL A 31 -22.74 7.14 -35.21
N LEU A 32 -22.75 5.82 -35.00
CA LEU A 32 -22.36 4.83 -36.01
C LEU A 32 -23.53 4.31 -36.87
N ALA A 33 -24.78 4.68 -36.60
CA ALA A 33 -25.97 4.07 -37.21
C ALA A 33 -26.08 4.26 -38.74
N GLY A 34 -25.27 5.14 -39.33
CA GLY A 34 -25.20 5.39 -40.78
C GLY A 34 -23.86 5.03 -41.45
N GLU A 35 -22.91 4.45 -40.71
CA GLU A 35 -21.55 4.17 -41.20
C GLU A 35 -21.38 2.68 -41.54
N THR A 36 -20.92 2.38 -42.77
CA THR A 36 -20.57 1.01 -43.19
C THR A 36 -19.10 0.73 -42.89
N LEU A 37 -18.82 0.22 -41.70
CA LEU A 37 -17.47 -0.18 -41.29
C LEU A 37 -17.31 -1.70 -41.48
N ASN A 38 -16.31 -2.10 -42.26
CA ASN A 38 -15.91 -3.50 -42.34
C ASN A 38 -15.23 -3.89 -41.03
N LEU A 39 -15.75 -4.93 -40.38
CA LEU A 39 -15.21 -5.45 -39.14
C LEU A 39 -14.90 -6.94 -39.33
N PRO A 40 -13.72 -7.41 -38.91
CA PRO A 40 -13.41 -8.83 -38.92
C PRO A 40 -14.30 -9.57 -37.91
N SER A 41 -14.37 -10.90 -38.01
CA SER A 41 -15.02 -11.73 -36.99
C SER A 41 -14.20 -11.68 -35.70
N VAL A 42 -14.68 -10.92 -34.71
CA VAL A 42 -14.06 -10.76 -33.40
C VAL A 42 -14.95 -11.38 -32.32
N VAL A 43 -14.34 -12.22 -31.49
CA VAL A 43 -14.96 -12.82 -30.31
C VAL A 43 -14.29 -12.24 -29.06
N LEU A 44 -15.08 -11.67 -28.16
CA LEU A 44 -14.62 -11.16 -26.87
C LEU A 44 -14.67 -12.26 -25.82
N LEU A 45 -13.55 -12.45 -25.13
CA LEU A 45 -13.42 -13.34 -23.99
C LEU A 45 -13.71 -12.54 -22.72
N CYS A 46 -14.96 -12.63 -22.24
CA CYS A 46 -15.42 -12.00 -21.01
C CYS A 46 -15.35 -13.01 -19.85
N PRO A 47 -15.27 -12.56 -18.58
CA PRO A 47 -15.22 -13.48 -17.42
C PRO A 47 -16.46 -14.40 -17.32
N HIS A 48 -17.57 -14.01 -17.93
CA HIS A 48 -18.87 -14.68 -17.87
C HIS A 48 -19.17 -15.50 -19.16
N GLY A 49 -18.26 -15.52 -20.15
CA GLY A 49 -18.44 -16.26 -21.41
C GLY A 49 -17.85 -15.56 -22.63
N GLU A 50 -18.08 -16.15 -23.81
CA GLU A 50 -17.74 -15.53 -25.09
C GLU A 50 -18.87 -14.59 -25.55
N GLU A 51 -18.54 -13.34 -25.84
CA GLU A 51 -19.47 -12.34 -26.35
C GLU A 51 -19.10 -11.89 -27.76
N ARG A 52 -20.10 -11.45 -28.53
CA ARG A 52 -19.87 -10.89 -29.86
C ARG A 52 -19.40 -9.44 -29.73
N PHE A 53 -18.30 -9.11 -30.38
CA PHE A 53 -17.81 -7.73 -30.45
C PHE A 53 -18.81 -6.82 -31.16
N ASP A 54 -19.18 -5.71 -30.51
CA ASP A 54 -20.00 -4.64 -31.07
C ASP A 54 -19.24 -3.31 -30.98
N LEU A 55 -18.99 -2.69 -32.14
CA LEU A 55 -18.29 -1.41 -32.23
C LEU A 55 -19.09 -0.26 -31.63
N SER A 56 -20.42 -0.37 -31.55
CA SER A 56 -21.28 0.66 -30.92
C SER A 56 -21.02 0.79 -29.42
N GLU A 57 -20.60 -0.28 -28.75
CA GLU A 57 -20.18 -0.24 -27.35
C GLU A 57 -18.86 0.50 -27.16
N VAL A 58 -17.96 0.38 -28.13
CA VAL A 58 -16.71 1.11 -28.14
C VAL A 58 -16.97 2.60 -28.35
N ALA A 59 -17.86 2.96 -29.28
CA ALA A 59 -18.28 4.34 -29.51
C ALA A 59 -18.88 4.97 -28.24
N ASP A 60 -19.73 4.23 -27.52
CA ASP A 60 -20.28 4.67 -26.24
C ASP A 60 -19.20 4.86 -25.17
N THR A 61 -18.24 3.94 -25.10
CA THR A 61 -17.13 4.03 -24.14
C THR A 61 -16.23 5.24 -24.43
N LEU A 62 -15.90 5.48 -25.70
CA LEU A 62 -15.12 6.63 -26.17
C LEU A 62 -15.87 7.94 -25.93
N GLY A 63 -17.14 8.00 -26.29
CA GLY A 63 -18.00 9.16 -26.09
C GLY A 63 -18.14 9.53 -24.61
N LYS A 64 -18.38 8.56 -23.73
CA LYS A 64 -18.39 8.78 -22.28
C LYS A 64 -17.04 9.29 -21.75
N ALA A 65 -15.94 8.75 -22.26
CA ALA A 65 -14.60 9.20 -21.88
C ALA A 65 -14.35 10.66 -22.31
N LEU A 66 -14.75 11.02 -23.54
CA LEU A 66 -14.69 12.38 -24.08
C LEU A 66 -15.57 13.35 -23.28
N THR A 67 -16.82 12.96 -22.97
CA THR A 67 -17.73 13.75 -22.12
C THR A 67 -17.09 14.09 -20.78
N ASN A 68 -16.45 13.13 -20.12
CA ASN A 68 -15.79 13.39 -18.83
C ASN A 68 -14.63 14.40 -18.94
N VAL A 69 -13.88 14.37 -20.06
CA VAL A 69 -12.78 15.33 -20.31
C VAL A 69 -13.32 16.74 -20.53
N ARG A 70 -14.34 16.87 -21.37
CA ARG A 70 -14.97 18.16 -21.71
C ARG A 70 -15.63 18.79 -20.48
N LEU A 71 -16.34 18.00 -19.68
CA LEU A 71 -16.88 18.45 -18.38
C LEU A 71 -15.78 18.90 -17.42
N ALA A 72 -14.65 18.19 -17.38
CA ALA A 72 -13.51 18.58 -16.53
C ALA A 72 -12.81 19.86 -17.00
N GLN A 73 -13.02 20.27 -18.25
CA GLN A 73 -12.55 21.54 -18.82
C GLN A 73 -13.57 22.68 -18.60
N GLY A 74 -14.74 22.39 -18.04
CA GLY A 74 -15.82 23.37 -17.83
C GLY A 74 -16.67 23.63 -19.08
N GLU A 75 -16.58 22.77 -20.09
CA GLU A 75 -17.38 22.90 -21.32
C GLU A 75 -18.79 22.32 -21.14
N SER A 76 -19.79 23.05 -21.63
CA SER A 76 -21.21 22.65 -21.56
C SER A 76 -21.75 22.08 -22.86
N ASP A 77 -21.14 22.42 -24.01
CA ASP A 77 -21.53 21.92 -25.33
C ASP A 77 -20.64 20.76 -25.78
N ILE A 78 -21.09 19.53 -25.51
CA ILE A 78 -20.25 18.33 -25.62
C ILE A 78 -20.64 17.46 -26.82
N PHE A 79 -21.90 17.48 -27.23
CA PHE A 79 -22.45 16.61 -28.28
C PHE A 79 -22.69 17.37 -29.58
N THR A 80 -21.61 17.88 -30.17
CA THR A 80 -21.61 18.67 -31.40
C THR A 80 -21.37 17.79 -32.63
N ASP A 81 -21.50 18.34 -33.85
CA ASP A 81 -21.12 17.61 -35.06
C ASP A 81 -19.62 17.24 -35.07
N GLU A 82 -18.78 18.11 -34.52
CA GLU A 82 -17.33 17.90 -34.43
C GLU A 82 -16.98 16.73 -33.51
N THR A 83 -17.56 16.68 -32.30
CA THR A 83 -17.28 15.58 -31.35
C THR A 83 -17.87 14.26 -31.82
N ARG A 84 -19.01 14.28 -32.52
CA ARG A 84 -19.58 13.09 -33.19
C ARG A 84 -18.66 12.58 -34.30
N ALA A 85 -18.21 13.46 -35.20
CA ALA A 85 -17.27 13.09 -36.26
C ALA A 85 -15.95 12.55 -35.70
N TRP A 86 -15.48 13.10 -34.57
CA TRP A 86 -14.32 12.61 -33.85
C TRP A 86 -14.48 11.16 -33.37
N VAL A 87 -15.62 10.81 -32.74
CA VAL A 87 -15.87 9.43 -32.27
C VAL A 87 -15.87 8.46 -33.46
N VAL A 88 -16.52 8.81 -34.58
CA VAL A 88 -16.54 7.99 -35.79
C VAL A 88 -15.13 7.75 -36.32
N ARG A 89 -14.30 8.80 -36.37
CA ARG A 89 -12.91 8.71 -36.86
C ARG A 89 -12.11 7.70 -36.03
N ILE A 90 -12.13 7.82 -34.70
CA ILE A 90 -11.40 6.90 -33.81
C ILE A 90 -11.93 5.46 -33.94
N CYS A 91 -13.26 5.27 -34.02
CA CYS A 91 -13.85 3.95 -34.26
C CYS A 91 -13.41 3.34 -35.59
N ARG A 92 -13.30 4.14 -36.66
CA ARG A 92 -12.82 3.68 -37.97
C ARG A 92 -11.36 3.23 -37.90
N GLU A 93 -10.50 3.99 -37.24
CA GLU A 93 -9.10 3.61 -37.07
C GLU A 93 -8.93 2.36 -36.20
N LEU A 94 -9.73 2.23 -35.15
CA LEU A 94 -9.77 0.99 -34.36
C LEU A 94 -10.18 -0.21 -35.21
N ALA A 95 -11.17 -0.06 -36.10
CA ALA A 95 -11.59 -1.12 -37.01
C ALA A 95 -10.45 -1.55 -37.94
N VAL A 96 -9.69 -0.59 -38.49
CA VAL A 96 -8.50 -0.88 -39.31
C VAL A 96 -7.42 -1.62 -38.51
N ASN A 97 -7.19 -1.22 -37.26
CA ASN A 97 -6.24 -1.90 -36.38
C ASN A 97 -6.68 -3.35 -36.06
N LEU A 98 -7.98 -3.57 -35.83
CA LEU A 98 -8.56 -4.90 -35.65
C LEU A 98 -8.44 -5.76 -36.91
N GLU A 99 -8.68 -5.21 -38.09
CA GLU A 99 -8.46 -5.90 -39.37
C GLU A 99 -7.00 -6.32 -39.54
N GLY A 100 -6.06 -5.45 -39.16
CA GLY A 100 -4.62 -5.76 -39.18
C GLY A 100 -4.28 -7.00 -38.33
N LEU A 101 -4.85 -7.10 -37.12
CA LEU A 101 -4.68 -8.25 -36.22
C LEU A 101 -5.38 -9.51 -36.75
N ALA A 102 -6.54 -9.36 -37.39
CA ALA A 102 -7.30 -10.48 -37.94
C ALA A 102 -6.60 -11.17 -39.13
N ARG A 103 -5.67 -10.49 -39.82
CA ARG A 103 -4.85 -11.11 -40.89
C ARG A 103 -3.99 -12.26 -40.38
N THR A 104 -3.62 -12.23 -39.11
CA THR A 104 -2.82 -13.28 -38.47
C THR A 104 -3.66 -14.36 -37.79
N GLN A 105 -4.89 -14.06 -37.38
CA GLN A 105 -5.75 -14.99 -36.64
C GLN A 105 -7.24 -14.69 -36.89
N SER A 106 -7.96 -15.66 -37.45
CA SER A 106 -9.40 -15.55 -37.75
C SER A 106 -10.15 -16.83 -37.30
N PRO A 107 -11.18 -16.74 -36.44
CA PRO A 107 -11.71 -15.52 -35.81
C PRO A 107 -10.73 -14.93 -34.79
N LEU A 108 -10.71 -13.61 -34.68
CA LEU A 108 -9.86 -12.89 -33.74
C LEU A 108 -10.46 -13.02 -32.34
N ARG A 109 -9.76 -13.71 -31.43
CA ARG A 109 -10.18 -13.85 -30.03
C ARG A 109 -9.43 -12.84 -29.17
N LEU A 110 -10.14 -11.90 -28.55
CA LEU A 110 -9.55 -10.86 -27.71
C LEU A 110 -10.12 -10.91 -26.30
N SER A 111 -9.26 -10.75 -25.30
CA SER A 111 -9.73 -10.44 -23.95
C SER A 111 -10.21 -8.99 -23.86
N LEU A 112 -11.09 -8.69 -22.91
CA LEU A 112 -11.50 -7.31 -22.61
C LEU A 112 -10.29 -6.38 -22.34
N ASN A 113 -9.28 -6.88 -21.64
CA ASN A 113 -8.05 -6.11 -21.38
C ASN A 113 -7.30 -5.77 -22.68
N SER A 114 -7.16 -6.74 -23.58
CA SER A 114 -6.49 -6.54 -24.88
C SER A 114 -7.26 -5.55 -25.77
N LEU A 115 -8.60 -5.56 -25.72
CA LEU A 115 -9.41 -4.57 -26.42
C LEU A 115 -9.16 -3.15 -25.86
N TYR A 116 -9.15 -3.00 -24.53
CA TYR A 116 -8.86 -1.71 -23.90
C TYR A 116 -7.46 -1.18 -24.23
N GLU A 117 -6.45 -2.05 -24.29
CA GLU A 117 -5.10 -1.70 -24.72
C GLU A 117 -5.06 -1.21 -26.17
N LEU A 118 -5.83 -1.84 -27.05
CA LEU A 118 -5.91 -1.43 -28.46
C LEU A 118 -6.61 -0.07 -28.62
N ILE A 119 -7.69 0.17 -27.85
CA ILE A 119 -8.38 1.47 -27.82
C ILE A 119 -7.42 2.55 -27.30
N GLU A 120 -6.71 2.29 -26.22
CA GLU A 120 -5.73 3.23 -25.66
C GLU A 120 -4.62 3.55 -26.66
N LYS A 121 -4.06 2.53 -27.32
CA LYS A 121 -3.04 2.72 -28.36
C LYS A 121 -3.57 3.60 -29.50
N THR A 122 -4.78 3.32 -29.99
CA THR A 122 -5.41 4.10 -31.06
C THR A 122 -5.57 5.57 -30.62
N LEU A 123 -5.99 5.83 -29.39
CA LEU A 123 -6.10 7.19 -28.86
C LEU A 123 -4.74 7.90 -28.76
N VAL A 124 -3.70 7.20 -28.28
CA VAL A 124 -2.35 7.73 -28.16
C VAL A 124 -1.75 8.05 -29.53
N ASP A 125 -1.92 7.18 -30.52
CA ASP A 125 -1.45 7.37 -31.90
C ASP A 125 -2.11 8.62 -32.55
N ASN A 126 -3.31 9.00 -32.09
CA ASN A 126 -4.03 10.21 -32.50
C ASN A 126 -3.73 11.45 -31.65
N GLY A 127 -2.86 11.36 -30.64
CA GLY A 127 -2.56 12.47 -29.71
C GLY A 127 -3.65 12.74 -28.67
N GLU A 128 -4.58 11.81 -28.45
CA GLU A 128 -5.76 11.98 -27.59
C GLU A 128 -5.51 11.48 -26.15
N TYR A 129 -4.44 12.00 -25.53
CA TYR A 129 -3.94 11.51 -24.24
C TYR A 129 -4.94 11.68 -23.07
N PHE A 130 -5.70 12.78 -23.04
CA PHE A 130 -6.67 13.05 -21.98
C PHE A 130 -7.86 12.10 -22.03
N VAL A 131 -8.32 11.73 -23.24
CA VAL A 131 -9.41 10.76 -23.41
C VAL A 131 -8.94 9.36 -23.04
N ALA A 132 -7.72 8.98 -23.44
CA ALA A 132 -7.08 7.73 -23.00
C ALA A 132 -7.00 7.65 -21.46
N LYS A 133 -6.64 8.76 -20.81
CA LYS A 133 -6.57 8.85 -19.35
C LYS A 133 -7.95 8.72 -18.68
N SER A 134 -8.98 9.35 -19.25
CA SER A 134 -10.37 9.24 -18.80
C SER A 134 -10.88 7.79 -18.87
N LEU A 135 -10.55 7.09 -19.96
CA LEU A 135 -10.89 5.68 -20.16
C LEU A 135 -10.20 4.77 -19.12
N LEU A 136 -8.92 5.00 -18.83
CA LEU A 136 -8.19 4.28 -17.79
C LEU A 136 -8.77 4.51 -16.38
N LEU A 137 -9.21 5.72 -16.06
CA LEU A 137 -9.86 6.03 -14.78
C LEU A 137 -11.16 5.23 -14.60
N ASN A 138 -11.95 5.10 -15.67
CA ASN A 138 -13.20 4.34 -15.64
C ASN A 138 -12.95 2.82 -15.55
N ARG A 139 -11.92 2.31 -16.25
CA ARG A 139 -11.47 0.92 -16.12
C ARG A 139 -11.02 0.59 -14.69
N ALA A 140 -10.27 1.49 -14.05
CA ALA A 140 -9.85 1.34 -12.65
C ALA A 140 -11.04 1.20 -11.68
N ARG A 141 -12.14 1.93 -11.94
CA ARG A 141 -13.37 1.85 -11.15
C ARG A 141 -14.05 0.49 -11.28
N LYS A 142 -14.12 -0.08 -12.48
CA LYS A 142 -14.70 -1.42 -12.71
C LYS A 142 -13.86 -2.52 -12.05
N ILE A 143 -12.54 -2.43 -12.12
CA ILE A 143 -11.62 -3.38 -11.46
C ILE A 143 -11.76 -3.35 -9.93
N ALA A 144 -12.10 -2.21 -9.32
CA ALA A 144 -12.33 -2.12 -7.88
C ALA A 144 -13.56 -2.90 -7.41
N ILE A 145 -14.47 -3.28 -8.33
CA ILE A 145 -15.70 -4.03 -8.07
C ILE A 145 -15.45 -5.54 -8.17
N ASP A 146 -14.45 -5.99 -8.94
CA ASP A 146 -14.00 -7.40 -9.00
C ASP A 146 -13.12 -7.76 -7.79
N ARG A 147 -13.75 -7.89 -6.62
CA ARG A 147 -13.08 -8.34 -5.38
C ARG A 147 -12.69 -9.83 -5.41
N GLU A 148 -13.23 -10.63 -6.32
CA GLU A 148 -13.06 -12.08 -6.31
C GLU A 148 -11.71 -12.54 -6.88
N THR A 149 -11.17 -11.90 -7.92
CA THR A 149 -9.87 -12.28 -8.52
C THR A 149 -8.66 -11.91 -7.63
N ALA A 150 -8.85 -11.03 -6.65
CA ALA A 150 -7.82 -10.57 -5.72
C ALA A 150 -7.53 -11.54 -4.56
N THR A 151 -8.32 -12.61 -4.43
CA THR A 151 -8.21 -13.59 -3.32
C THR A 151 -7.05 -14.59 -3.47
N ALA A 152 -6.39 -14.64 -4.62
CA ALA A 152 -5.35 -15.64 -4.92
C ALA A 152 -3.91 -15.24 -4.54
N SER A 153 -3.63 -13.97 -4.21
CA SER A 153 -2.27 -13.54 -3.86
C SER A 153 -2.02 -13.62 -2.36
N THR A 154 -0.96 -14.31 -1.93
CA THR A 154 -0.50 -14.34 -0.53
C THR A 154 0.02 -12.98 -0.03
N LEU A 155 0.32 -12.06 -0.95
CA LEU A 155 0.83 -10.73 -0.67
C LEU A 155 -0.32 -9.74 -0.36
N ARG A 156 -0.20 -9.02 0.74
CA ARG A 156 -1.16 -7.98 1.16
C ARG A 156 -0.51 -6.60 1.21
N VAL A 157 -1.26 -5.57 0.87
CA VAL A 157 -0.80 -4.18 0.85
C VAL A 157 -1.44 -3.39 1.98
N ILE A 158 -0.61 -2.77 2.80
CA ILE A 158 -1.04 -1.85 3.86
C ILE A 158 -1.14 -0.45 3.24
N ARG A 159 -2.36 0.08 3.15
CA ARG A 159 -2.60 1.46 2.70
C ARG A 159 -2.19 2.46 3.78
N ARG A 160 -2.04 3.74 3.38
CA ARG A 160 -1.73 4.86 4.29
C ARG A 160 -2.70 5.03 5.44
N ASN A 161 -3.97 4.62 5.26
CA ASN A 161 -5.00 4.62 6.29
C ASN A 161 -5.01 3.31 7.11
N ASN A 162 -3.92 2.54 7.08
CA ASN A 162 -3.76 1.25 7.76
C ASN A 162 -4.73 0.13 7.32
N HIS A 163 -5.60 0.37 6.33
CA HIS A 163 -6.43 -0.67 5.74
C HIS A 163 -5.59 -1.61 4.88
N VAL A 164 -5.83 -2.90 5.07
CA VAL A 164 -5.16 -3.94 4.29
C VAL A 164 -6.03 -4.31 3.10
N VAL A 165 -5.40 -4.37 1.92
CA VAL A 165 -6.03 -4.87 0.71
C VAL A 165 -5.14 -5.91 0.03
N PRO A 166 -5.70 -6.87 -0.72
CA PRO A 166 -4.88 -7.78 -1.49
C PRO A 166 -4.02 -7.05 -2.53
N TRP A 167 -2.87 -7.61 -2.86
CA TRP A 167 -2.03 -7.12 -3.95
C TRP A 167 -2.79 -7.13 -5.28
N SER A 168 -2.61 -6.07 -6.08
CA SER A 168 -3.25 -5.94 -7.39
C SER A 168 -2.28 -5.27 -8.37
N GLU A 169 -1.76 -6.08 -9.28
CA GLU A 169 -0.86 -5.65 -10.36
C GLU A 169 -1.50 -4.56 -11.24
N GLN A 170 -2.79 -4.69 -11.53
CA GLN A 170 -3.54 -3.75 -12.37
C GLN A 170 -3.56 -2.33 -11.79
N LYS A 171 -3.57 -2.17 -10.46
CA LYS A 171 -3.53 -0.83 -9.83
C LYS A 171 -2.19 -0.14 -10.06
N VAL A 172 -1.10 -0.89 -10.04
CA VAL A 172 0.25 -0.37 -10.34
C VAL A 172 0.32 0.05 -11.81
N GLU A 173 -0.15 -0.82 -12.72
CA GLU A 173 -0.18 -0.54 -14.16
C GLU A 173 -0.91 0.76 -14.49
N ILE A 174 -2.10 0.94 -13.93
CA ILE A 174 -2.92 2.13 -14.15
C ILE A 174 -2.24 3.39 -13.63
N ALA A 175 -1.55 3.33 -12.48
CA ALA A 175 -0.81 4.46 -11.94
C ALA A 175 0.37 4.86 -12.86
N VAL A 176 1.11 3.87 -13.37
CA VAL A 176 2.21 4.11 -14.30
C VAL A 176 1.70 4.67 -15.62
N ARG A 177 0.69 4.06 -16.25
CA ARG A 177 0.08 4.53 -17.52
C ARG A 177 -0.42 5.98 -17.40
N LYS A 178 -1.09 6.33 -16.30
CA LYS A 178 -1.55 7.71 -16.05
C LYS A 178 -0.40 8.71 -16.10
N THR A 179 0.77 8.34 -15.57
CA THR A 179 1.93 9.22 -15.53
C THR A 179 2.53 9.43 -16.93
N PHE A 180 2.58 8.38 -17.76
CA PHE A 180 2.99 8.51 -19.16
C PHE A 180 2.03 9.42 -19.95
N LEU A 181 0.73 9.20 -19.81
CA LEU A 181 -0.30 10.00 -20.52
C LEU A 181 -0.32 11.46 -20.06
N SER A 182 -0.09 11.74 -18.77
CA SER A 182 0.06 13.12 -18.27
C SER A 182 1.21 13.89 -18.92
N LEU A 183 2.22 13.17 -19.43
CA LEU A 183 3.37 13.74 -20.12
C LEU A 183 3.23 13.68 -21.65
N GLU A 184 2.05 13.31 -22.15
CA GLU A 184 1.77 13.15 -23.58
C GLU A 184 2.75 12.17 -24.24
N ARG A 185 2.95 11.01 -23.60
CA ARG A 185 3.85 9.95 -24.04
C ARG A 185 3.13 8.62 -24.18
N ASP A 186 3.69 7.76 -25.03
CA ASP A 186 3.28 6.36 -25.15
C ASP A 186 3.40 5.65 -23.80
N SER A 187 2.30 5.00 -23.41
CA SER A 187 2.13 4.28 -22.16
C SER A 187 2.48 2.79 -22.27
N ALA A 188 2.79 2.27 -23.47
CA ALA A 188 3.15 0.87 -23.69
C ALA A 188 4.26 0.34 -22.75
N PRO A 189 5.31 1.11 -22.39
CA PRO A 189 6.33 0.64 -21.44
C PRO A 189 5.80 0.33 -20.04
N ALA A 190 4.62 0.85 -19.66
CA ALA A 190 4.03 0.65 -18.34
C ALA A 190 3.80 -0.83 -18.01
N VAL A 191 3.49 -1.67 -19.00
CA VAL A 191 3.27 -3.11 -18.81
C VAL A 191 4.56 -3.81 -18.36
N ALA A 192 5.69 -3.49 -19.01
CA ALA A 192 6.99 -4.07 -18.66
C ALA A 192 7.45 -3.61 -17.26
N ILE A 193 7.29 -2.33 -16.95
CA ILE A 193 7.61 -1.76 -15.63
C ILE A 193 6.75 -2.44 -14.55
N THR A 194 5.45 -2.59 -14.81
CA THR A 194 4.54 -3.22 -13.85
C THR A 194 4.94 -4.66 -13.55
N LYS A 195 5.26 -5.45 -14.59
CA LYS A 195 5.77 -6.82 -14.40
C LYS A 195 7.04 -6.86 -13.58
N ALA A 196 7.97 -5.92 -13.80
CA ALA A 196 9.20 -5.82 -13.01
C ALA A 196 8.92 -5.49 -11.54
N VAL A 197 8.00 -4.55 -11.27
CA VAL A 197 7.56 -4.21 -9.91
C VAL A 197 6.86 -5.40 -9.25
N SER A 198 5.96 -6.08 -9.94
CA SER A 198 5.28 -7.29 -9.45
C SER A 198 6.27 -8.40 -9.10
N ALA A 199 7.22 -8.68 -9.99
CA ALA A 199 8.26 -9.67 -9.76
C ALA A 199 9.10 -9.30 -8.52
N ARG A 200 9.45 -8.02 -8.36
CA ARG A 200 10.20 -7.53 -7.21
C ARG A 200 9.39 -7.61 -5.91
N ALA A 201 8.13 -7.21 -5.93
CA ALA A 201 7.23 -7.28 -4.77
C ALA A 201 7.01 -8.72 -4.29
N HIS A 202 6.89 -9.69 -5.21
CA HIS A 202 6.83 -11.10 -4.85
C HIS A 202 8.20 -11.66 -4.41
N ALA A 203 9.30 -11.16 -4.97
CA ALA A 203 10.65 -11.56 -4.59
C ALA A 203 11.03 -11.14 -3.16
N THR A 204 10.40 -10.11 -2.58
CA THR A 204 10.68 -9.71 -1.18
C THR A 204 10.24 -10.76 -0.16
N LYS A 205 9.37 -11.70 -0.56
CA LYS A 205 8.78 -12.74 0.31
C LYS A 205 8.16 -12.17 1.59
N GLN A 206 7.70 -10.92 1.56
CA GLN A 206 6.98 -10.29 2.65
C GLN A 206 5.50 -10.69 2.58
N SER A 207 4.85 -10.89 3.72
CA SER A 207 3.40 -11.13 3.75
C SER A 207 2.61 -9.83 3.61
N PHE A 208 3.21 -8.71 4.07
CA PHE A 208 2.65 -7.39 3.97
C PHE A 208 3.68 -6.42 3.39
N ILE A 209 3.24 -5.51 2.54
CA ILE A 209 4.07 -4.40 2.04
C ILE A 209 3.31 -3.10 2.23
N HIS A 210 3.98 -2.08 2.75
CA HIS A 210 3.39 -0.76 2.87
C HIS A 210 3.33 -0.07 1.50
N ILE A 211 2.29 0.73 1.26
CA ILE A 211 2.10 1.38 -0.04
C ILE A 211 3.26 2.30 -0.45
N GLU A 212 3.95 2.95 0.49
CA GLU A 212 5.17 3.72 0.18
C GLU A 212 6.26 2.85 -0.43
N GLU A 213 6.49 1.65 0.11
CA GLU A 213 7.53 0.74 -0.40
C GLU A 213 7.23 0.30 -1.84
N ILE A 214 5.94 0.12 -2.19
CA ILE A 214 5.52 -0.15 -3.58
C ILE A 214 5.79 1.06 -4.48
N GLN A 215 5.53 2.27 -3.97
CA GLN A 215 5.78 3.50 -4.74
C GLN A 215 7.27 3.72 -5.00
N ASP A 216 8.11 3.44 -4.02
CA ASP A 216 9.57 3.49 -4.18
C ASP A 216 10.04 2.45 -5.21
N MET A 217 9.48 1.22 -5.19
CA MET A 217 9.77 0.21 -6.23
C MET A 217 9.39 0.72 -7.63
N VAL A 218 8.22 1.35 -7.79
CA VAL A 218 7.78 1.93 -9.07
C VAL A 218 8.74 3.00 -9.57
N GLU A 219 9.19 3.88 -8.68
CA GLU A 219 10.14 4.96 -9.00
C GLU A 219 11.48 4.40 -9.48
N GLU A 220 12.01 3.42 -8.76
CA GLU A 220 13.27 2.77 -9.12
C GLU A 220 13.18 2.03 -10.46
N GLU A 221 12.10 1.29 -10.72
CA GLU A 221 11.94 0.57 -11.99
C GLU A 221 11.73 1.55 -13.17
N LEU A 222 11.03 2.68 -12.97
CA LEU A 222 10.93 3.75 -13.97
C LEU A 222 12.30 4.35 -14.30
N MET A 223 13.17 4.53 -13.29
CA MET A 223 14.53 5.02 -13.48
C MET A 223 15.42 4.00 -14.19
N LYS A 224 15.36 2.71 -13.82
CA LYS A 224 16.12 1.63 -14.47
C LYS A 224 15.76 1.45 -15.94
N ALA A 225 14.49 1.61 -16.28
CA ALA A 225 14.01 1.58 -17.67
C ALA A 225 14.41 2.84 -18.49
N GLY A 226 15.12 3.81 -17.89
CA GLY A 226 15.58 5.03 -18.56
C GLY A 226 14.50 6.13 -18.68
N HIS A 227 13.33 5.96 -18.05
CA HIS A 227 12.22 6.90 -18.13
C HIS A 227 12.30 8.01 -17.06
N PHE A 228 13.45 8.68 -16.96
CA PHE A 228 13.73 9.68 -15.91
C PHE A 228 12.71 10.82 -15.83
N LYS A 229 12.23 11.32 -16.98
CA LYS A 229 11.21 12.38 -17.01
C LYS A 229 9.87 11.91 -16.43
N VAL A 230 9.52 10.65 -16.66
CA VAL A 230 8.29 10.03 -16.14
C VAL A 230 8.44 9.75 -14.64
N ALA A 231 9.58 9.20 -14.21
CA ALA A 231 9.90 9.02 -12.80
C ALA A 231 9.81 10.34 -12.01
N LYS A 232 10.39 11.42 -12.54
CA LYS A 232 10.31 12.76 -11.93
C LYS A 232 8.85 13.24 -11.81
N ALA A 233 8.04 13.07 -12.85
CA ALA A 233 6.64 13.48 -12.81
C ALA A 233 5.83 12.63 -11.82
N TYR A 234 6.12 11.33 -11.70
CA TYR A 234 5.53 10.45 -10.70
C TYR A 234 5.83 10.92 -9.27
N ILE A 235 7.11 11.21 -8.97
CA ILE A 235 7.55 11.72 -7.66
C ILE A 235 6.86 13.05 -7.33
N GLN A 236 6.84 14.00 -8.27
CA GLN A 236 6.18 15.30 -8.06
C GLN A 236 4.67 15.15 -7.82
N PHE A 237 4.02 14.21 -8.50
CA PHE A 237 2.61 13.92 -8.27
C PHE A 237 2.38 13.31 -6.88
N ARG A 238 3.24 12.38 -6.45
CA ARG A 238 3.22 11.78 -5.11
C ARG A 238 3.38 12.84 -4.02
N GLU A 239 4.38 13.71 -4.13
CA GLU A 239 4.65 14.79 -3.18
C GLU A 239 3.49 15.78 -3.08
N ARG A 240 2.92 16.20 -4.22
CA ARG A 240 1.76 17.09 -4.22
C ARG A 240 0.52 16.43 -3.63
N ALA A 241 0.30 15.15 -3.89
CA ALA A 241 -0.80 14.40 -3.30
C ALA A 241 -0.63 14.23 -1.78
N ALA A 242 0.61 14.05 -1.30
CA ALA A 242 0.92 14.07 0.12
C ALA A 242 0.64 15.45 0.74
N ALA A 243 1.15 16.53 0.14
CA ALA A 243 0.95 17.90 0.62
C ALA A 243 -0.53 18.33 0.65
N ILE A 244 -1.33 17.92 -0.34
CA ILE A 244 -2.79 18.19 -0.35
C ILE A 244 -3.47 17.50 0.83
N ARG A 245 -3.02 16.31 1.22
CA ARG A 245 -3.60 15.55 2.34
C ARG A 245 -3.13 16.07 3.70
N ASP A 246 -1.87 16.49 3.79
CA ASP A 246 -1.32 17.10 5.01
C ASP A 246 -1.94 18.50 5.25
N GLY A 247 -2.25 19.24 4.18
CA GLY A 247 -2.93 20.53 4.24
C GLY A 247 -4.46 20.45 4.38
N ALA A 248 -5.08 19.39 3.86
CA ALA A 248 -6.49 19.10 4.04
C ALA A 248 -6.65 17.96 5.06
N GLY A 249 -6.56 18.31 6.35
CA GLY A 249 -6.88 17.37 7.42
C GLY A 249 -8.17 16.59 7.10
N ALA A 250 -8.04 15.27 7.00
CA ALA A 250 -9.12 14.29 7.10
C ALA A 250 -10.34 14.40 6.15
N VAL A 251 -10.22 14.84 4.90
CA VAL A 251 -11.33 14.66 3.93
C VAL A 251 -10.85 14.27 2.52
N GLU A 252 -10.70 12.97 2.26
CA GLU A 252 -11.08 12.46 0.93
C GLU A 252 -12.60 12.20 0.96
N PRO A 253 -13.40 12.72 0.01
CA PRO A 253 -14.80 12.39 -0.07
C PRO A 253 -14.94 11.02 -0.73
N GLU A 254 -14.94 9.96 0.07
CA GLU A 254 -15.67 8.74 -0.27
C GLU A 254 -17.08 8.86 0.31
N THR A 255 -18.06 8.69 -0.57
CA THR A 255 -19.49 8.66 -0.32
C THR A 255 -19.86 7.71 0.81
N ALA A 256 -20.30 8.26 1.93
CA ALA A 256 -21.15 7.58 2.91
C ALA A 256 -22.20 8.61 3.40
N GLU A 257 -23.43 8.16 3.48
CA GLU A 257 -24.60 8.93 3.92
C GLU A 257 -24.39 9.53 5.33
N PRO A 258 -25.01 10.68 5.64
CA PRO A 258 -24.86 11.33 6.94
C PRO A 258 -25.63 10.56 8.02
N ALA A 259 -24.94 9.65 8.71
CA ALA A 259 -25.38 9.22 10.02
C ALA A 259 -25.03 10.33 11.03
N SER A 260 -26.07 10.89 11.63
CA SER A 260 -26.03 11.85 12.73
C SER A 260 -25.08 11.40 13.84
N VAL A 261 -24.02 12.18 14.07
CA VAL A 261 -23.13 12.07 15.23
C VAL A 261 -23.88 12.59 16.47
N PRO A 262 -24.11 11.78 17.53
CA PRO A 262 -24.44 12.34 18.83
C PRO A 262 -23.18 13.00 19.41
N ALA A 263 -23.39 14.12 20.09
CA ALA A 263 -22.38 14.99 20.66
C ALA A 263 -21.27 14.27 21.45
N ALA A 264 -20.05 14.79 21.31
CA ALA A 264 -18.83 14.43 22.00
C ALA A 264 -19.04 14.11 23.49
N GLY A 265 -18.78 12.86 23.87
CA GLY A 265 -18.55 12.50 25.26
C GLY A 265 -17.27 13.18 25.74
N GLN A 266 -17.34 13.80 26.92
CA GLN A 266 -16.21 14.45 27.57
C GLN A 266 -15.02 13.48 27.68
N GLU A 267 -13.98 13.69 26.88
CA GLU A 267 -12.70 12.98 27.03
C GLU A 267 -12.09 13.42 28.37
N THR A 268 -12.11 12.54 29.36
CA THR A 268 -11.46 12.78 30.66
C THR A 268 -9.96 12.77 30.46
N LEU A 269 -9.34 13.95 30.45
CA LEU A 269 -7.88 14.10 30.45
C LEU A 269 -7.31 13.46 31.72
N ILE A 270 -6.39 12.51 31.55
CA ILE A 270 -5.75 11.80 32.66
C ILE A 270 -4.37 12.41 32.87
N MET A 271 -4.02 12.80 34.10
CA MET A 271 -2.68 13.28 34.38
C MET A 271 -1.71 12.10 34.45
N VAL A 272 -0.66 12.10 33.63
CA VAL A 272 0.36 11.05 33.57
C VAL A 272 1.69 11.60 34.06
N LYS A 273 2.31 10.88 35.01
CA LYS A 273 3.65 11.18 35.55
C LYS A 273 4.73 10.59 34.65
N LYS A 274 5.52 11.45 34.02
CA LYS A 274 6.65 11.06 33.16
C LYS A 274 7.88 10.68 34.00
N PRO A 275 8.84 9.91 33.44
CA PRO A 275 10.06 9.53 34.14
C PRO A 275 10.96 10.70 34.55
N ASP A 276 10.86 11.83 33.88
CA ASP A 276 11.60 13.07 34.18
C ASP A 276 10.97 13.88 35.33
N GLY A 277 9.86 13.40 35.91
CA GLY A 277 9.11 14.06 36.97
C GLY A 277 8.09 15.09 36.48
N SER A 278 7.96 15.30 35.17
CA SER A 278 6.92 16.15 34.59
C SER A 278 5.56 15.48 34.58
N ASN A 279 4.50 16.28 34.58
CA ASN A 279 3.13 15.81 34.43
C ASN A 279 2.62 16.23 33.04
N VAL A 280 2.05 15.27 32.32
CA VAL A 280 1.45 15.50 31.00
C VAL A 280 0.00 15.04 31.03
N PHE A 281 -0.90 15.82 30.44
CA PHE A 281 -2.27 15.38 30.24
C PHE A 281 -2.34 14.42 29.06
N TRP A 282 -2.87 13.24 29.32
CA TRP A 282 -3.08 12.20 28.34
C TRP A 282 -4.54 12.18 27.90
N ASP A 283 -4.75 12.40 26.60
CA ASP A 283 -6.03 12.37 25.89
C ASP A 283 -6.30 11.02 25.22
N GLY A 284 -5.30 10.14 25.16
CA GLY A 284 -5.31 8.84 24.48
C GLY A 284 -5.39 8.91 22.96
N ALA A 285 -4.96 10.02 22.36
CA ALA A 285 -4.75 10.09 20.92
C ALA A 285 -3.74 9.04 20.43
N ASP A 286 -2.68 8.77 21.22
CA ASP A 286 -1.72 7.71 20.92
C ASP A 286 -2.36 6.33 21.00
N LEU A 287 -3.24 6.09 21.99
CA LEU A 287 -3.97 4.83 22.11
C LEU A 287 -4.86 4.57 20.90
N LYS A 288 -5.58 5.59 20.40
CA LYS A 288 -6.35 5.48 19.15
C LYS A 288 -5.46 5.04 17.98
N LYS A 289 -4.26 5.64 17.85
CA LYS A 289 -3.28 5.24 16.83
C LYS A 289 -2.73 3.83 17.03
N ARG A 290 -2.49 3.40 18.27
CA ARG A 290 -2.08 2.02 18.59
C ARG A 290 -3.18 1.02 18.23
N ILE A 291 -4.45 1.34 18.49
CA ILE A 291 -5.59 0.50 18.09
C ILE A 291 -5.64 0.38 16.56
N GLU A 292 -5.54 1.48 15.83
CA GLU A 292 -5.47 1.47 14.35
C GLU A 292 -4.31 0.59 13.84
N PHE A 293 -3.12 0.73 14.44
CA PHE A 293 -1.95 -0.07 14.10
C PHE A 293 -2.17 -1.56 14.40
N ALA A 294 -2.70 -1.88 15.58
CA ALA A 294 -2.91 -3.26 15.99
C ALA A 294 -4.00 -3.96 15.17
N ARG A 295 -4.98 -3.22 14.64
CA ARG A 295 -6.05 -3.73 13.76
C ARG A 295 -5.64 -4.04 12.34
N ILE A 296 -4.42 -3.70 11.89
CA ILE A 296 -3.98 -3.85 10.50
C ILE A 296 -4.23 -5.28 9.98
N GLY A 297 -5.22 -5.44 9.11
CA GLY A 297 -5.55 -6.73 8.48
C GLY A 297 -6.13 -7.79 9.41
N LEU A 298 -6.75 -7.38 10.53
CA LEU A 298 -7.57 -8.24 11.40
C LEU A 298 -9.05 -7.88 11.22
N ASP A 299 -9.92 -8.87 11.40
CA ASP A 299 -11.36 -8.68 11.40
C ASP A 299 -11.89 -8.87 12.83
N LEU A 300 -11.82 -7.81 13.63
CA LEU A 300 -12.18 -7.86 15.05
C LEU A 300 -13.68 -7.65 15.24
N CYS A 301 -14.25 -8.37 16.22
CA CYS A 301 -15.67 -8.30 16.57
C CYS A 301 -16.11 -7.00 17.28
N LEU A 302 -15.16 -6.12 17.67
CA LEU A 302 -15.43 -4.85 18.34
C LEU A 302 -15.05 -3.64 17.47
N THR A 303 -15.76 -2.53 17.67
CA THR A 303 -15.44 -1.20 17.10
C THR A 303 -14.20 -0.59 17.77
N ASN A 304 -13.65 0.50 17.21
CA ASN A 304 -12.48 1.15 17.79
C ASN A 304 -12.81 1.76 19.16
N GLU A 305 -14.00 2.32 19.27
CA GLU A 305 -14.52 2.98 20.46
C GLU A 305 -14.75 1.98 21.61
N GLU A 306 -15.29 0.79 21.30
CA GLU A 306 -15.44 -0.30 22.26
C GLU A 306 -14.08 -0.81 22.75
N ILE A 307 -13.14 -1.05 21.83
CA ILE A 307 -11.78 -1.46 22.18
C ILE A 307 -11.10 -0.39 23.04
N GLU A 308 -11.20 0.88 22.68
CA GLU A 308 -10.62 1.98 23.45
C GLU A 308 -11.18 2.03 24.87
N THR A 309 -12.49 1.84 25.01
CA THR A 309 -13.16 1.77 26.32
C THR A 309 -12.60 0.63 27.16
N GLU A 310 -12.45 -0.56 26.59
CA GLU A 310 -11.88 -1.72 27.27
C GLU A 310 -10.40 -1.52 27.63
N LEU A 311 -9.60 -0.93 26.73
CA LEU A 311 -8.18 -0.67 26.97
C LEU A 311 -7.93 0.39 28.05
N ARG A 312 -8.86 1.34 28.22
CA ARG A 312 -8.80 2.38 29.27
C ARG A 312 -9.29 1.90 30.63
N ARG A 313 -9.82 0.66 30.76
CA ARG A 313 -10.29 0.14 32.06
C ARG A 313 -9.15 0.14 33.06
N ALA A 314 -9.44 0.52 34.30
CA ALA A 314 -8.45 0.63 35.36
C ALA A 314 -7.31 1.66 35.14
N VAL A 315 -7.38 2.51 34.11
CA VAL A 315 -6.55 3.72 34.06
C VAL A 315 -7.13 4.76 35.03
N TYR A 316 -6.27 5.35 35.86
CA TYR A 316 -6.65 6.30 36.91
C TYR A 316 -5.80 7.58 36.83
N ASP A 317 -6.27 8.66 37.46
CA ASP A 317 -5.56 9.93 37.47
C ASP A 317 -4.22 9.85 38.23
N GLN A 318 -3.20 10.56 37.74
CA GLN A 318 -1.83 10.54 38.26
C GLN A 318 -1.09 9.20 38.13
N ILE A 319 -1.50 8.35 37.19
CA ILE A 319 -0.79 7.12 36.82
C ILE A 319 0.62 7.43 36.28
N THR A 320 1.59 6.55 36.51
CA THR A 320 2.91 6.70 35.89
C THR A 320 2.86 6.25 34.43
N GLN A 321 3.72 6.78 33.56
CA GLN A 321 3.77 6.33 32.16
C GLN A 321 3.95 4.81 32.06
N LYS A 322 4.83 4.23 32.89
CA LYS A 322 5.09 2.79 32.90
C LYS A 322 3.86 1.97 33.29
N ASP A 323 3.10 2.45 34.28
CA ASP A 323 1.88 1.76 34.73
C ASP A 323 0.75 1.91 33.71
N LEU A 324 0.68 3.06 33.01
CA LEU A 324 -0.26 3.27 31.91
C LEU A 324 0.00 2.28 30.77
N ASP A 325 1.24 2.21 30.28
CA ASP A 325 1.63 1.30 29.20
C ASP A 325 1.35 -0.17 29.60
N SER A 326 1.69 -0.54 30.84
CA SER A 326 1.45 -1.88 31.37
C SER A 326 -0.04 -2.21 31.49
N THR A 327 -0.86 -1.23 31.90
CA THR A 327 -2.32 -1.37 32.00
C THR A 327 -2.94 -1.60 30.63
N ILE A 328 -2.55 -0.80 29.62
CA ILE A 328 -3.05 -0.94 28.25
C ILE A 328 -2.70 -2.32 27.67
N ILE A 329 -1.45 -2.77 27.85
CA ILE A 329 -1.02 -4.11 27.42
C ILE A 329 -1.84 -5.20 28.14
N LEU A 330 -2.03 -5.08 29.45
CA LEU A 330 -2.79 -6.06 30.24
C LEU A 330 -4.26 -6.14 29.80
N ASN A 331 -4.92 -5.00 29.58
CA ASN A 331 -6.29 -4.96 29.10
C ASN A 331 -6.43 -5.49 27.66
N SER A 332 -5.43 -5.27 26.81
CA SER A 332 -5.47 -5.84 25.45
C SER A 332 -5.48 -7.38 25.48
N LYS A 333 -4.81 -7.98 26.48
CA LYS A 333 -4.79 -9.43 26.67
C LYS A 333 -6.14 -9.99 27.09
N THR A 334 -6.96 -9.25 27.85
CA THR A 334 -8.28 -9.74 28.28
C THR A 334 -9.25 -9.87 27.11
N LEU A 335 -9.02 -9.15 26.01
CA LEU A 335 -9.83 -9.23 24.79
C LEU A 335 -9.60 -10.54 24.00
N ILE A 336 -8.51 -11.28 24.27
CA ILE A 336 -8.21 -12.56 23.61
C ILE A 336 -9.30 -13.61 23.85
N GLU A 337 -10.01 -13.52 24.98
CA GLU A 337 -11.13 -14.42 25.29
C GLU A 337 -12.36 -14.16 24.42
N GLN A 338 -12.48 -12.98 23.79
CA GLN A 338 -13.61 -12.63 22.94
C GLN A 338 -13.44 -13.12 21.49
N ASP A 339 -12.24 -13.01 20.93
CA ASP A 339 -11.94 -13.41 19.56
C ASP A 339 -10.45 -13.80 19.40
N ALA A 340 -10.17 -14.78 18.56
CA ALA A 340 -8.81 -15.28 18.35
C ALA A 340 -7.87 -14.24 17.71
N ASP A 341 -8.36 -13.34 16.86
CA ASP A 341 -7.58 -12.27 16.25
C ASP A 341 -7.11 -11.25 17.30
N PHE A 342 -7.78 -11.15 18.46
CA PHE A 342 -7.28 -10.34 19.57
C PHE A 342 -5.92 -10.83 20.10
N ALA A 343 -5.54 -12.08 19.87
CA ALA A 343 -4.20 -12.56 20.20
C ALA A 343 -3.12 -11.81 19.40
N LYS A 344 -3.34 -11.59 18.10
CA LYS A 344 -2.45 -10.79 17.26
C LYS A 344 -2.57 -9.30 17.59
N PHE A 345 -3.78 -8.81 17.84
CA PHE A 345 -4.00 -7.43 18.27
C PHE A 345 -3.19 -7.07 19.52
N ALA A 346 -3.30 -7.87 20.59
CA ALA A 346 -2.57 -7.64 21.84
C ALA A 346 -1.05 -7.71 21.64
N GLY A 347 -0.57 -8.66 20.83
CA GLY A 347 0.85 -8.73 20.44
C GLY A 347 1.32 -7.44 19.75
N ARG A 348 0.52 -6.88 18.85
CA ARG A 348 0.84 -5.64 18.15
C ARG A 348 0.79 -4.41 19.04
N ILE A 349 -0.15 -4.35 19.99
CA ILE A 349 -0.15 -3.31 21.03
C ILE A 349 1.19 -3.35 21.78
N GLN A 350 1.62 -4.51 22.26
CA GLN A 350 2.90 -4.66 22.93
C GLN A 350 4.09 -4.25 22.05
N LEU A 351 4.07 -4.61 20.76
CA LEU A 351 5.12 -4.21 19.82
C LEU A 351 5.25 -2.70 19.67
N THR A 352 4.14 -1.94 19.69
CA THR A 352 4.22 -0.46 19.57
C THR A 352 5.06 0.16 20.69
N TYR A 353 4.84 -0.25 21.94
CA TYR A 353 5.64 0.22 23.09
C TYR A 353 7.09 -0.24 23.00
N LEU A 354 7.32 -1.47 22.52
CA LEU A 354 8.67 -2.01 22.34
C LEU A 354 9.46 -1.21 21.28
N TYR A 355 8.82 -0.83 20.18
CA TYR A 355 9.44 -0.03 19.13
C TYR A 355 9.78 1.39 19.61
N GLU A 356 8.90 2.00 20.40
CA GLU A 356 9.16 3.30 21.03
C GLU A 356 10.34 3.25 22.01
N GLU A 357 10.40 2.22 22.86
CA GLU A 357 11.50 2.05 23.82
C GLU A 357 12.86 1.90 23.11
N ILE A 358 12.92 1.16 21.99
CA ILE A 358 14.18 0.67 21.41
C ILE A 358 14.64 1.48 20.20
N LEU A 359 13.72 1.87 19.32
CA LEU A 359 14.06 2.47 18.02
C LEU A 359 14.00 4.00 18.03
N GLY A 360 13.37 4.59 19.05
CA GLY A 360 12.99 6.00 19.02
C GLY A 360 11.99 6.30 17.89
N TRP A 361 11.18 5.30 17.51
CA TRP A 361 10.03 5.42 16.62
C TRP A 361 8.82 5.86 17.43
N ASP A 362 7.98 6.74 16.91
CA ASP A 362 6.82 7.28 17.64
C ASP A 362 5.49 6.95 16.92
N ILE A 363 4.53 6.35 17.63
CA ILE A 363 3.24 5.94 17.03
C ILE A 363 2.44 7.11 16.46
N MET A 364 2.56 8.30 17.05
CA MET A 364 1.81 9.50 16.66
C MET A 364 2.39 10.13 15.39
N HIS A 365 3.71 10.11 15.24
CA HIS A 365 4.40 10.87 14.20
C HIS A 365 4.87 10.00 13.01
N ASP A 366 5.39 8.82 13.29
CA ASP A 366 6.13 8.01 12.30
C ASP A 366 5.22 6.99 11.58
N GLY A 367 4.31 6.37 12.33
CA GLY A 367 3.41 5.33 11.82
C GLY A 367 4.14 4.10 11.23
N ILE A 368 3.38 3.16 10.67
CA ILE A 368 3.95 1.87 10.20
C ILE A 368 4.95 2.03 9.04
N GLY A 369 4.75 3.00 8.15
CA GLY A 369 5.60 3.20 6.97
C GLY A 369 7.05 3.53 7.31
N ALA A 370 7.30 4.23 8.42
CA ALA A 370 8.64 4.59 8.86
C ALA A 370 9.34 3.48 9.66
N LEU A 371 8.62 2.42 10.07
CA LEU A 371 9.14 1.41 11.00
C LEU A 371 10.35 0.65 10.42
N LYS A 372 10.35 0.35 9.12
CA LYS A 372 11.50 -0.27 8.42
C LYS A 372 12.74 0.62 8.49
N SER A 373 12.56 1.92 8.22
CA SER A 373 13.65 2.89 8.27
C SER A 373 14.17 3.08 9.71
N ALA A 374 13.30 3.04 10.72
CA ALA A 374 13.68 3.13 12.12
C ALA A 374 14.56 1.94 12.54
N HIS A 375 14.17 0.72 12.17
CA HIS A 375 14.99 -0.47 12.37
C HIS A 375 16.36 -0.35 11.68
N GLN A 376 16.37 0.04 10.40
CA GLN A 376 17.61 0.17 9.63
C GLN A 376 18.59 1.17 10.26
N ARG A 377 18.09 2.32 10.72
CA ARG A 377 18.91 3.35 11.38
C ARG A 377 19.45 2.89 12.74
N ALA A 378 18.66 2.14 13.51
CA ALA A 378 19.02 1.69 14.84
C ALA A 378 19.94 0.45 14.85
N PHE A 379 19.90 -0.39 13.82
CA PHE A 379 20.56 -1.70 13.80
C PHE A 379 22.07 -1.65 14.10
N LYS A 380 22.80 -0.76 13.43
CA LYS A 380 24.25 -0.61 13.68
C LYS A 380 24.54 -0.19 15.12
N LYS A 381 23.81 0.79 15.64
CA LYS A 381 23.97 1.28 17.02
C LYS A 381 23.66 0.19 18.05
N TYR A 382 22.65 -0.64 17.77
CA TYR A 382 22.31 -1.80 18.59
C TYR A 382 23.49 -2.79 18.68
N LEU A 383 24.11 -3.15 17.56
CA LEU A 383 25.26 -4.06 17.55
C LEU A 383 26.47 -3.46 18.27
N GLU A 384 26.82 -2.20 17.97
CA GLU A 384 27.93 -1.49 18.63
C GLU A 384 27.72 -1.42 20.16
N HIS A 385 26.51 -1.08 20.59
CA HIS A 385 26.16 -1.04 22.01
C HIS A 385 26.22 -2.42 22.66
N GLY A 386 25.64 -3.45 22.02
CA GLY A 386 25.65 -4.83 22.52
C GLY A 386 27.06 -5.40 22.66
N VAL A 387 27.97 -5.06 21.74
CA VAL A 387 29.40 -5.41 21.84
C VAL A 387 30.07 -4.65 22.99
N ALA A 388 29.80 -3.35 23.14
CA ALA A 388 30.37 -2.53 24.21
C ALA A 388 30.01 -3.06 25.62
N ILE A 389 28.78 -3.56 25.80
CA ILE A 389 28.33 -4.16 27.07
C ILE A 389 28.65 -5.67 27.17
N LYS A 390 29.45 -6.22 26.24
CA LYS A 390 29.87 -7.64 26.18
C LYS A 390 28.70 -8.63 26.12
N ARG A 391 27.57 -8.21 25.56
CA ARG A 391 26.40 -9.06 25.31
C ARG A 391 26.39 -9.67 23.91
N LEU A 392 27.20 -9.13 23.00
CA LEU A 392 27.37 -9.60 21.63
C LEU A 392 28.83 -9.85 21.29
N ASN A 393 29.08 -10.79 20.37
CA ASN A 393 30.42 -11.03 19.85
C ASN A 393 30.90 -9.84 18.98
N PRO A 394 32.11 -9.29 19.22
CA PRO A 394 32.67 -8.22 18.40
C PRO A 394 32.73 -8.53 16.89
N ARG A 395 32.88 -9.80 16.52
CA ARG A 395 32.93 -10.25 15.12
C ARG A 395 31.63 -10.01 14.36
N LEU A 396 30.52 -9.75 15.04
CA LEU A 396 29.28 -9.34 14.37
C LEU A 396 29.42 -7.99 13.64
N LEU A 397 30.40 -7.16 14.02
CA LEU A 397 30.68 -5.88 13.35
C LEU A 397 31.49 -6.05 12.06
N ASP A 398 32.00 -7.26 11.77
CA ASP A 398 32.78 -7.55 10.57
C ASP A 398 31.90 -7.75 9.32
N TYR A 399 30.57 -7.81 9.49
CA TYR A 399 29.60 -7.92 8.40
C TYR A 399 29.35 -6.59 7.69
N ASP A 400 28.84 -6.64 6.45
CA ASP A 400 28.20 -5.47 5.84
C ASP A 400 26.84 -5.19 6.50
N LEU A 401 26.89 -4.37 7.56
CA LEU A 401 25.71 -4.01 8.34
C LEU A 401 24.67 -3.21 7.54
N LYS A 402 25.07 -2.51 6.46
CA LYS A 402 24.11 -1.80 5.61
C LYS A 402 23.32 -2.80 4.76
N LYS A 403 24.00 -3.79 4.17
CA LYS A 403 23.37 -4.88 3.41
C LYS A 403 22.41 -5.68 4.30
N LEU A 404 22.82 -6.01 5.54
CA LEU A 404 21.96 -6.74 6.48
C LEU A 404 20.81 -5.90 7.05
N ALA A 405 21.02 -4.61 7.34
CA ALA A 405 19.92 -3.74 7.73
C ALA A 405 18.85 -3.64 6.64
N ALA A 406 19.25 -3.63 5.36
CA ALA A 406 18.34 -3.49 4.23
C ALA A 406 17.30 -4.63 4.14
N VAL A 407 17.62 -5.83 4.63
CA VAL A 407 16.72 -6.99 4.57
C VAL A 407 15.66 -7.02 5.68
N ILE A 408 15.80 -6.17 6.70
CA ILE A 408 14.88 -6.12 7.83
C ILE A 408 13.46 -5.80 7.36
N ASP A 409 12.49 -6.59 7.81
CA ASP A 409 11.08 -6.48 7.47
C ASP A 409 10.21 -6.53 8.75
N PRO A 410 9.92 -5.37 9.36
CA PRO A 410 9.12 -5.29 10.59
C PRO A 410 7.66 -5.72 10.41
N SER A 411 7.16 -5.77 9.17
CA SER A 411 5.79 -6.23 8.91
C SER A 411 5.59 -7.69 9.30
N ALA A 412 6.67 -8.49 9.30
CA ALA A 412 6.65 -9.87 9.72
C ALA A 412 6.37 -10.02 11.23
N ASP A 413 6.63 -9.00 12.05
CA ASP A 413 6.30 -9.03 13.47
C ASP A 413 4.78 -8.98 13.71
N LEU A 414 4.01 -8.41 12.78
CA LEU A 414 2.56 -8.32 12.87
C LEU A 414 1.84 -9.68 12.82
N GLU A 415 2.56 -10.73 12.43
CA GLU A 415 2.06 -12.10 12.41
C GLU A 415 2.32 -12.85 13.72
N PHE A 416 3.00 -12.25 14.72
CA PHE A 416 3.09 -12.83 16.06
C PHE A 416 1.78 -12.61 16.82
N ASP A 417 1.41 -13.62 17.60
CA ASP A 417 0.44 -13.46 18.67
C ASP A 417 1.11 -12.89 19.93
N PHE A 418 0.28 -12.49 20.90
CA PHE A 418 0.74 -11.95 22.17
C PHE A 418 1.70 -12.89 22.89
N LEU A 419 1.42 -14.19 22.92
CA LEU A 419 2.29 -15.16 23.61
C LEU A 419 3.68 -15.24 22.97
N GLY A 420 3.76 -15.15 21.65
CA GLY A 420 5.01 -15.10 20.90
C GLY A 420 5.81 -13.84 21.22
N VAL A 421 5.19 -12.66 21.15
CA VAL A 421 5.85 -11.38 21.47
C VAL A 421 6.31 -11.37 22.94
N GLN A 422 5.43 -11.76 23.87
CA GLN A 422 5.72 -11.83 25.30
C GLN A 422 6.88 -12.80 25.58
N THR A 423 6.89 -13.96 24.93
CA THR A 423 7.99 -14.93 25.06
C THR A 423 9.32 -14.35 24.64
N LEU A 424 9.37 -13.64 23.50
CA LEU A 424 10.59 -12.98 23.06
C LEU A 424 11.02 -11.92 24.07
N TYR A 425 10.07 -11.05 24.48
CA TYR A 425 10.29 -9.96 25.40
C TYR A 425 10.85 -10.39 26.77
N ASP A 426 10.28 -11.43 27.37
CA ASP A 426 10.65 -11.87 28.72
C ASP A 426 11.96 -12.66 28.74
N ARG A 427 12.25 -13.43 27.68
CA ARG A 427 13.29 -14.47 27.73
C ARG A 427 14.44 -14.28 26.74
N TYR A 428 14.20 -13.69 25.58
CA TYR A 428 15.16 -13.73 24.47
C TYR A 428 15.76 -12.37 24.12
N LEU A 429 14.96 -11.30 24.17
CA LEU A 429 15.44 -9.97 23.79
C LEU A 429 16.52 -9.49 24.77
N ILE A 430 17.62 -8.97 24.23
CA ILE A 430 18.74 -8.50 25.04
C ILE A 430 18.33 -7.29 25.89
N ILE A 431 18.65 -7.41 27.19
CA ILE A 431 18.48 -6.35 28.19
C ILE A 431 19.85 -5.83 28.58
N ASP A 432 20.04 -4.53 28.47
CA ASP A 432 21.17 -3.82 29.03
C ASP A 432 20.92 -3.59 30.53
N LYS A 433 21.74 -4.23 31.36
CA LYS A 433 21.72 -4.14 32.83
C LYS A 433 22.94 -3.38 33.39
N THR A 434 23.70 -2.69 32.53
CA THR A 434 24.90 -1.97 32.95
C THR A 434 24.60 -0.61 33.58
N GLY A 435 23.45 -0.02 33.24
CA GLY A 435 22.96 1.24 33.81
C GLY A 435 22.17 1.08 35.11
N LYS A 436 21.75 2.21 35.69
CA LYS A 436 20.88 2.24 36.88
C LYS A 436 19.51 1.60 36.63
N THR A 437 19.00 1.74 35.41
CA THR A 437 17.75 1.15 34.95
C THR A 437 18.06 0.11 33.88
N SER A 438 17.43 -1.06 34.00
CA SER A 438 17.47 -2.07 32.94
C SER A 438 16.63 -1.59 31.76
N ARG A 439 17.17 -1.69 30.55
CA ARG A 439 16.49 -1.28 29.30
C ARG A 439 16.61 -2.35 28.24
N ARG A 440 15.57 -2.54 27.42
CA ARG A 440 15.68 -3.44 26.27
C ARG A 440 16.44 -2.70 25.18
N ILE A 441 17.26 -3.43 24.44
CA ILE A 441 18.01 -2.86 23.31
C ILE A 441 17.72 -3.59 22.00
N GLU A 442 16.88 -4.62 22.02
CA GLU A 442 16.65 -5.53 20.91
C GLU A 442 15.17 -5.68 20.56
N THR A 443 14.82 -5.45 19.29
CA THR A 443 13.49 -5.76 18.73
C THR A 443 13.44 -7.20 18.22
N PRO A 444 12.25 -7.78 17.96
CA PRO A 444 12.16 -9.13 17.39
C PRO A 444 12.93 -9.29 16.08
N GLN A 445 12.91 -8.27 15.19
CA GLN A 445 13.70 -8.30 13.96
C GLN A 445 15.21 -8.33 14.21
N PHE A 446 15.70 -7.54 15.17
CA PHE A 446 17.11 -7.56 15.55
C PHE A 446 17.51 -8.91 16.15
N PHE A 447 16.64 -9.50 16.96
CA PHE A 447 16.83 -10.82 17.54
C PHE A 447 17.02 -11.90 16.46
N TRP A 448 16.09 -12.00 15.49
CA TRP A 448 16.18 -13.01 14.43
C TRP A 448 17.42 -12.81 13.55
N LEU A 449 17.76 -11.55 13.25
CA LEU A 449 18.92 -11.22 12.43
C LEU A 449 20.23 -11.49 13.18
N ARG A 450 20.32 -11.15 14.48
CA ARG A 450 21.48 -11.48 15.32
C ARG A 450 21.73 -12.98 15.35
N VAL A 451 20.68 -13.79 15.58
CA VAL A 451 20.83 -15.25 15.63
C VAL A 451 21.37 -15.77 14.30
N ALA A 452 20.81 -15.30 13.19
CA ALA A 452 21.29 -15.67 11.86
C ALA A 452 22.75 -15.24 11.63
N MET A 453 23.14 -14.02 12.05
CA MET A 453 24.52 -13.54 11.97
C MET A 453 25.48 -14.40 12.80
N GLY A 454 25.12 -14.73 14.04
CA GLY A 454 25.94 -15.52 14.94
C GLY A 454 26.22 -16.93 14.39
N LEU A 455 25.22 -17.55 13.77
CA LEU A 455 25.35 -18.89 13.18
C LEU A 455 26.19 -18.92 11.91
N MET A 456 26.29 -17.80 11.18
CA MET A 456 26.99 -17.73 9.89
C MET A 456 28.40 -17.11 9.99
N LEU A 457 28.89 -16.84 11.21
CA LEU A 457 30.16 -16.14 11.44
C LEU A 457 31.37 -16.80 10.75
N ASP A 458 31.43 -18.13 10.81
CA ASP A 458 32.53 -18.96 10.30
C ASP A 458 32.20 -19.63 8.95
N GLU A 459 31.06 -19.30 8.35
CA GLU A 459 30.67 -19.85 7.05
C GLU A 459 31.56 -19.30 5.92
N PRO A 460 32.07 -20.15 5.00
CA PRO A 460 32.85 -19.67 3.87
C PRO A 460 31.97 -18.98 2.81
N GLY A 461 32.54 -18.05 2.03
CA GLY A 461 31.87 -17.38 0.91
C GLY A 461 31.08 -16.11 1.31
N ASP A 462 29.96 -15.85 0.62
CA ASP A 462 29.08 -14.69 0.91
C ASP A 462 28.26 -14.96 2.18
N ARG A 463 28.81 -14.52 3.32
CA ARG A 463 28.17 -14.70 4.63
C ARG A 463 26.88 -13.90 4.73
N GLU A 464 26.81 -12.69 4.19
CA GLU A 464 25.61 -11.86 4.22
C GLU A 464 24.43 -12.51 3.48
N ALA A 465 24.68 -13.17 2.35
CA ALA A 465 23.66 -13.92 1.64
C ALA A 465 23.14 -15.10 2.47
N LYS A 466 24.02 -15.82 3.17
CA LYS A 466 23.65 -16.93 4.07
C LYS A 466 22.86 -16.45 5.28
N VAL A 467 23.29 -15.36 5.91
CA VAL A 467 22.55 -14.68 6.99
C VAL A 467 21.15 -14.30 6.50
N THR A 468 21.05 -13.66 5.33
CA THR A 468 19.77 -13.28 4.74
C THR A 468 18.86 -14.48 4.52
N GLY A 469 19.40 -15.58 3.97
CA GLY A 469 18.65 -16.81 3.73
C GLY A 469 18.09 -17.43 5.01
N LEU A 470 18.89 -17.51 6.09
CA LEU A 470 18.41 -18.03 7.37
C LEU A 470 17.41 -17.07 8.05
N TYR A 471 17.67 -15.77 8.00
CA TYR A 471 16.74 -14.76 8.49
C TYR A 471 15.37 -14.85 7.79
N GLU A 472 15.32 -15.08 6.47
CA GLU A 472 14.06 -15.31 5.75
C GLU A 472 13.28 -16.52 6.28
N LEU A 473 13.96 -17.60 6.68
CA LEU A 473 13.31 -18.79 7.25
C LEU A 473 12.73 -18.50 8.64
N TYR A 474 13.45 -17.76 9.50
CA TYR A 474 12.91 -17.31 10.79
C TYR A 474 11.74 -16.35 10.62
N LYS A 475 11.90 -15.33 9.78
CA LYS A 475 10.89 -14.31 9.49
C LYS A 475 9.59 -14.92 8.97
N SER A 476 9.70 -15.89 8.05
CA SER A 476 8.55 -16.61 7.49
C SER A 476 8.00 -17.71 8.41
N ARG A 477 8.58 -17.90 9.60
CA ARG A 477 8.21 -18.93 10.59
C ARG A 477 8.29 -20.36 10.05
N ARG A 478 9.04 -20.58 8.98
CA ARG A 478 9.24 -21.92 8.37
C ARG A 478 10.29 -22.74 9.11
N PHE A 479 11.10 -22.08 9.92
CA PHE A 479 12.15 -22.69 10.72
C PHE A 479 12.29 -21.95 12.06
N CYS A 480 12.61 -22.68 13.10
CA CYS A 480 12.96 -22.12 14.42
C CYS A 480 14.09 -22.96 15.00
N SER A 481 15.14 -22.30 15.49
CA SER A 481 16.25 -22.98 16.14
C SER A 481 15.89 -23.36 17.57
N SER A 482 16.68 -24.26 18.15
CA SER A 482 16.51 -24.65 19.55
C SER A 482 16.76 -23.45 20.48
N THR A 483 16.13 -23.47 21.66
CA THR A 483 16.29 -22.45 22.69
C THR A 483 17.75 -22.06 22.99
N PRO A 484 18.71 -23.00 23.21
CA PRO A 484 20.09 -22.61 23.47
C PRO A 484 20.74 -21.86 22.29
N THR A 485 20.38 -22.20 21.06
CA THR A 485 20.85 -21.47 19.87
C THR A 485 20.28 -20.06 19.85
N LEU A 486 18.97 -19.91 20.04
CA LEU A 486 18.31 -18.60 20.07
C LEU A 486 18.86 -17.67 21.16
N PHE A 487 19.21 -18.25 22.32
CA PHE A 487 19.70 -17.48 23.46
C PHE A 487 21.17 -17.04 23.33
N ASN A 488 22.03 -17.90 22.76
CA ASN A 488 23.49 -17.70 22.78
C ASN A 488 24.09 -17.24 21.45
N SER A 489 23.38 -17.35 20.32
CA SER A 489 23.94 -16.96 19.02
C SER A 489 24.01 -15.44 18.89
N GLY A 490 25.17 -14.93 18.47
CA GLY A 490 25.41 -13.50 18.30
C GLY A 490 26.65 -13.07 19.02
#